data_AF-A0A7W6H7M3-F1
#
_entry.id   AF-A0A7W6H7M3-F1
#
_cell.length_a   1.000
_cell.length_b   1.000
_cell.length_c   1.000
_cell.angle_alpha   90.00
_cell.angle_beta   90.00
_cell.angle_gamma   90.00
#
_symmetry.space_group_name_H-M   'P 1'
#
loop_
_entity.id
_entity.type
_entity.pdbx_description
1 polymer ?
#
loop_
_entity_poly.entity_id
_entity_poly.type
_entity_poly.pdbx_seq_one_letter_code
_entity_poly.pdbx_strand_id
1 'polypeptide(L)' 'MTADRLNPAISEAERARRLKAIDQARAANRRQGYVHDQVLEDGKARYANGEITMDELREQTLARFRPA' A
#
# COMPACT_ATOMS: atom_id res chain seq x y z
N MET A 1 0.42 25.81 2.89
CA MET A 1 -0.44 25.20 1.86
C MET A 1 -0.22 23.70 1.96
N THR A 2 -1.18 22.92 2.40
CA THR A 2 -1.99 22.12 1.46
C THR A 2 -3.36 21.85 2.09
N ALA A 3 -4.35 22.64 1.64
CA ALA A 3 -5.74 22.27 1.80
C ALA A 3 -5.97 20.93 1.06
N ASP A 4 -6.57 19.99 1.78
CA ASP A 4 -7.70 19.24 1.25
C ASP A 4 -7.47 18.43 -0.03
N ARG A 5 -6.57 17.43 0.01
CA ARG A 5 -6.80 16.23 -0.82
C ARG A 5 -7.81 15.35 -0.09
N LEU A 6 -9.09 15.75 -0.13
CA LEU A 6 -10.18 14.79 -0.11
C LEU A 6 -10.00 13.93 -1.37
N ASN A 7 -9.12 12.93 -1.30
CA ASN A 7 -9.11 11.87 -2.29
C ASN A 7 -10.52 11.29 -2.25
N PRO A 8 -11.33 11.39 -3.33
CA PRO A 8 -12.69 10.88 -3.28
C PRO A 8 -12.63 9.42 -2.82
N ALA A 9 -13.45 9.08 -1.82
CA ALA A 9 -13.50 7.73 -1.28
C ALA A 9 -13.56 6.74 -2.46
N ILE A 10 -12.58 5.84 -2.52
CA ILE A 10 -12.52 4.85 -3.60
C ILE A 10 -13.76 3.96 -3.52
N SER A 11 -14.21 3.45 -4.66
CA SER A 11 -15.34 2.51 -4.67
C SER A 11 -14.97 1.21 -3.95
N GLU A 12 -15.98 0.50 -3.42
CA GLU A 12 -15.76 -0.83 -2.83
C GLU A 12 -15.14 -1.81 -3.85
N ALA A 13 -15.49 -1.67 -5.13
CA ALA A 13 -14.90 -2.47 -6.20
C ALA A 13 -13.39 -2.20 -6.35
N GLU A 14 -12.95 -0.94 -6.26
CA GLU A 14 -11.53 -0.60 -6.31
C GLU A 14 -10.80 -1.04 -5.03
N ARG A 15 -11.42 -0.88 -3.86
CA ARG A 15 -10.89 -1.42 -2.60
C ARG A 15 -10.69 -2.93 -2.67
N ALA A 16 -11.69 -3.68 -3.13
CA ALA A 16 -11.61 -5.12 -3.33
C ALA A 16 -10.51 -5.50 -4.35
N ARG A 17 -10.37 -4.75 -5.44
CA ARG A 17 -9.29 -4.93 -6.43
C ARG A 17 -7.91 -4.77 -5.80
N ARG A 18 -7.72 -3.73 -4.97
CA ARG A 18 -6.46 -3.45 -4.27
C ARG A 18 -6.14 -4.53 -3.24
N LEU A 19 -7.10 -4.92 -2.42
CA LEU A 19 -6.93 -6.00 -1.43
C LEU A 19 -6.51 -7.31 -2.11
N LYS A 20 -7.19 -7.69 -3.20
CA LYS A 20 -6.83 -8.88 -3.98
C LYS A 20 -5.38 -8.82 -4.49
N ALA A 21 -4.95 -7.67 -5.03
CA ALA A 21 -3.59 -7.49 -5.51
C ALA A 21 -2.55 -7.61 -4.38
N ILE A 22 -2.84 -7.01 -3.22
CA ILE A 22 -1.99 -7.11 -2.01
C ILE A 22 -1.88 -8.57 -1.55
N ASP A 23 -2.98 -9.31 -1.50
CA ASP A 23 -2.98 -10.71 -1.08
C ASP A 23 -2.22 -11.62 -2.05
N GLN A 24 -2.35 -11.38 -3.35
CA GLN A 24 -1.58 -12.10 -4.36
C GLN A 24 -0.07 -11.85 -4.21
N ALA A 25 0.34 -10.59 -4.04
CA ALA A 25 1.74 -10.24 -3.78
C ALA A 25 2.24 -10.87 -2.47
N ARG A 26 1.41 -10.86 -1.42
CA ARG A 26 1.72 -11.49 -0.13
C ARG A 26 1.93 -13.00 -0.26
N ALA A 27 1.07 -13.69 -1.01
CA ALA A 27 1.20 -15.12 -1.26
C ALA A 27 2.48 -15.45 -2.05
N ALA A 28 2.82 -14.64 -3.07
CA ALA A 28 4.05 -14.81 -3.84
C ALA A 28 5.31 -14.63 -2.97
N ASN A 29 5.34 -13.56 -2.16
CA ASN A 29 6.48 -13.26 -1.29
C ASN A 29 6.67 -14.34 -0.21
N ARG A 30 5.58 -14.82 0.41
CA ARG A 30 5.65 -15.90 1.41
C ARG A 30 6.20 -17.20 0.83
N ARG A 31 5.85 -17.54 -0.42
CA ARG A 31 6.41 -18.72 -1.11
C ARG A 31 7.93 -18.62 -1.31
N GLN A 32 8.48 -17.42 -1.31
CA GLN A 32 9.92 -17.16 -1.45
C GLN A 32 10.63 -16.98 -0.08
N GLY A 33 9.94 -17.22 1.04
CA GLY A 33 10.51 -17.09 2.38
C GLY A 33 10.63 -15.65 2.90
N TYR A 34 10.03 -14.67 2.21
CA TYR A 34 10.06 -13.28 2.64
C TYR A 34 9.19 -13.06 3.88
N VAL A 35 9.76 -12.41 4.90
CA VAL A 35 9.06 -11.96 6.11
C VAL A 35 8.62 -10.52 5.93
N HIS A 36 7.32 -10.26 6.11
CA HIS A 36 6.71 -8.95 5.88
C HIS A 36 7.25 -7.87 6.81
N ASP A 37 7.53 -6.69 6.27
CA ASP A 37 7.81 -5.47 7.04
C ASP A 37 6.48 -4.78 7.41
N GLN A 38 6.24 -4.58 8.71
CA GLN A 38 4.98 -4.03 9.22
C GLN A 38 4.68 -2.63 8.66
N VAL A 39 5.68 -1.78 8.47
CA VAL A 39 5.50 -0.43 7.93
C VAL A 39 4.92 -0.48 6.52
N LEU A 40 5.36 -1.48 5.72
CA LEU A 40 4.81 -1.69 4.38
C LEU A 40 3.40 -2.27 4.41
N GLU A 41 3.09 -3.16 5.36
CA GLU A 41 1.73 -3.70 5.51
C GLU A 41 0.74 -2.60 5.89
N ASP A 42 1.11 -1.70 6.80
CA ASP A 42 0.29 -0.55 7.19
C ASP A 42 0.11 0.42 6.02
N GLY A 43 1.16 0.66 5.22
CA GLY A 43 1.06 1.42 3.97
C GLY A 43 0.09 0.80 2.96
N LYS A 44 0.16 -0.53 2.78
CA LYS A 44 -0.74 -1.27 1.88
C LYS A 44 -2.20 -1.22 2.35
N ALA A 45 -2.44 -1.27 3.67
CA ALA A 45 -3.79 -1.12 4.22
C ALA A 45 -4.37 0.27 3.93
N ARG A 46 -3.59 1.33 4.15
CA ARG A 46 -3.98 2.71 3.81
C ARG A 46 -4.24 2.89 2.32
N TYR A 47 -3.39 2.31 1.47
CA TYR A 47 -3.61 2.31 0.03
C TYR A 47 -4.90 1.56 -0.35
N ALA A 48 -5.15 0.39 0.26
CA ALA A 48 -6.36 -0.39 0.00
C ALA A 48 -7.65 0.35 0.40
N ASN A 49 -7.60 1.21 1.42
CA ASN A 49 -8.72 2.05 1.85
C ASN A 49 -8.81 3.38 1.07
N GLY A 50 -7.87 3.68 0.19
CA GLY A 50 -7.84 4.93 -0.58
C GLY A 50 -7.29 6.14 0.19
N GLU A 51 -6.77 5.92 1.40
CA GLU A 51 -6.17 6.95 2.26
C GLU A 51 -4.85 7.50 1.69
N ILE A 52 -4.15 6.69 0.90
CA ILE A 52 -2.97 7.09 0.11
C ILE A 52 -3.07 6.61 -1.33
N THR A 53 -2.36 7.29 -2.22
CA THR A 53 -2.16 6.92 -3.61
C THR A 53 -1.10 5.82 -3.75
N MET A 54 -1.03 5.21 -4.94
CA MET A 54 0.03 4.23 -5.23
C MET A 54 1.42 4.89 -5.22
N ASP A 55 1.54 6.15 -5.66
CA ASP A 55 2.81 6.87 -5.67
C ASP A 55 3.31 7.14 -4.25
N GLU A 56 2.42 7.52 -3.34
CA GLU A 56 2.77 7.68 -1.91
C GLU A 56 3.16 6.34 -1.27
N LEU A 57 2.48 5.24 -1.59
CA LEU A 57 2.88 3.90 -1.14
C LEU A 57 4.26 3.52 -1.66
N ARG A 58 4.54 3.81 -2.94
CA ARG A 58 5.84 3.57 -3.57
C ARG A 58 6.93 4.38 -2.88
N GLU A 59 6.69 5.67 -2.63
CA GLU A 59 7.65 6.54 -1.96
C GLU A 59 7.96 6.04 -0.54
N GLN A 60 6.95 5.68 0.25
CA GLN A 60 7.14 5.12 1.59
C GLN A 60 7.95 3.81 1.55
N THR A 61 7.68 2.95 0.56
CA THR A 61 8.44 1.71 0.36
C THR A 61 9.91 1.99 0.05
N LEU A 62 10.18 2.94 -0.86
CA LEU A 62 11.55 3.32 -1.20
C LEU A 62 12.27 3.99 -0.03
N ALA A 63 11.58 4.85 0.72
CA ALA A 63 12.14 5.50 1.90
C ALA A 63 12.50 4.48 2.99
N ARG A 64 11.70 3.42 3.17
CA ARG A 64 11.94 2.36 4.16
C ARG A 64 13.27 1.63 3.96
N PHE A 65 13.73 1.50 2.71
CA PHE A 65 14.96 0.76 2.36
C PHE A 65 16.06 1.66 1.81
N ARG A 66 15.88 2.99 1.86
CA ARG A 66 16.93 3.91 1.44
C ARG A 66 18.10 3.81 2.43
N PRO A 67 19.34 3.60 1.96
CA PRO A 67 20.51 3.69 2.83
C PRO A 67 20.62 5.12 3.39
N ALA A 68 21.14 5.23 4.61
CA ALA A 68 21.39 6.51 5.28
C ALA A 68 22.45 7.33 4.56
#